data_AF-A0A1I1C803-F1
#
_entry.id   AF-A0A1I1C803-F1
#
_cell.length_a   1.000
_cell.length_b   1.000
_cell.length_c   1.000
_cell.angle_alpha   90.00
_cell.angle_beta   90.00
_cell.angle_gamma   90.00
#
_symmetry.space_group_name_H-M   'P 1'
#
loop_
_entity.id
_entity.type
_entity.pdbx_description
1 polymer ?
#
loop_
_entity_poly.entity_id
_entity_poly.type
_entity_poly.pdbx_seq_one_letter_code
_entity_poly.pdbx_strand_id
1 'polypeptide(L)'
;MHDFLFADFLEDQATYAALQAYWQTRLAFLDGRCAPYLRTSFANGQPFYDGNPIVNLADRHAGKAARIVQHCPREHGHGYTSFEQAIELAGDDGQHRPAREKIIVLTLTQDTAQRAEAELRAWFAPA
;
A
#
# COMPACT_ATOMS: atom_id res chain seq x y z
N MET A 1 4.47 22.60 13.86
CA MET A 1 3.16 22.34 13.25
C MET A 1 3.21 20.88 12.80
N HIS A 2 2.35 20.01 13.32
CA HIS A 2 2.38 18.58 12.96
C HIS A 2 1.85 18.43 11.52
N ASP A 3 2.72 18.09 10.59
CA ASP A 3 2.43 17.88 9.16
C ASP A 3 2.05 16.42 8.83
N PHE A 4 2.07 15.55 9.85
CA PHE A 4 1.61 14.18 9.74
C PHE A 4 0.09 14.09 9.59
N LEU A 5 -0.35 13.32 8.60
CA LEU A 5 -1.74 12.97 8.39
C LEU A 5 -2.04 11.64 9.09
N PHE A 6 -3.20 11.54 9.73
CA PHE A 6 -3.68 10.31 10.38
C PHE A 6 -2.70 9.75 11.42
N ALA A 7 -2.06 10.61 12.22
CA ALA A 7 -1.01 10.21 13.17
C ALA A 7 -1.45 9.12 14.18
N ASP A 8 -2.75 9.02 14.45
CA ASP A 8 -3.34 8.15 15.47
C ASP A 8 -4.03 6.91 14.85
N PHE A 9 -3.74 6.57 13.60
CA PHE A 9 -4.44 5.51 12.88
C PHE A 9 -4.35 4.11 13.54
N LEU A 10 -3.30 3.84 14.33
CA LEU A 10 -3.19 2.57 15.07
C LEU A 10 -4.02 2.55 16.37
N GLU A 11 -4.38 3.73 16.88
CA GLU A 11 -5.11 3.88 18.15
C GLU A 11 -6.61 4.05 17.93
N ASP A 12 -7.01 4.62 16.77
CA ASP A 12 -8.39 4.88 16.41
C ASP A 12 -8.80 4.24 15.07
N GLN A 13 -9.80 3.36 15.12
CA GLN A 13 -10.31 2.65 13.95
C GLN A 13 -10.97 3.59 12.92
N ALA A 14 -11.58 4.69 13.36
CA ALA A 14 -12.16 5.66 12.44
C ALA A 14 -11.06 6.36 11.63
N THR A 15 -9.96 6.73 12.29
CA THR A 15 -8.75 7.27 11.65
C THR A 15 -8.10 6.25 10.72
N TYR A 16 -8.05 4.97 11.09
CA TYR A 16 -7.58 3.90 10.20
C TYR A 16 -8.43 3.80 8.94
N ALA A 17 -9.75 3.78 9.07
CA ALA A 17 -10.67 3.73 7.94
C ALA A 17 -10.53 4.96 7.03
N ALA A 18 -10.37 6.15 7.62
CA ALA A 18 -10.15 7.38 6.88
C ALA A 18 -8.82 7.37 6.12
N LEU A 19 -7.75 6.82 6.71
CA LEU A 19 -6.46 6.60 6.06
C LEU A 19 -6.58 5.64 4.87
N GLN A 20 -7.34 4.54 5.01
CA GLN A 20 -7.59 3.63 3.89
C GLN A 20 -8.36 4.32 2.76
N ALA A 21 -9.43 5.05 3.09
CA ALA A 21 -10.23 5.79 2.11
C ALA A 21 -9.42 6.89 1.40
N TYR A 22 -8.52 7.55 2.13
CA TYR A 22 -7.58 8.53 1.58
C TYR A 22 -6.71 7.89 0.49
N TRP A 23 -6.08 6.76 0.79
CA TRP A 23 -5.25 6.05 -0.19
C TRP A 23 -6.07 5.49 -1.35
N GLN A 24 -7.26 4.95 -1.09
CA GLN A 24 -8.16 4.44 -2.13
C GLN A 24 -8.51 5.54 -3.14
N THR A 25 -8.90 6.72 -2.65
CA THR A 25 -9.24 7.87 -3.51
C THR A 25 -8.02 8.33 -4.30
N ARG A 26 -6.86 8.42 -3.65
CA ARG A 26 -5.62 8.87 -4.27
C ARG A 26 -5.10 7.92 -5.36
N LEU A 27 -5.37 6.63 -5.20
CA LEU A 27 -4.92 5.57 -6.11
C LEU A 27 -6.03 5.07 -7.05
N ALA A 28 -7.18 5.77 -7.13
CA ALA A 28 -8.31 5.39 -7.98
C ALA A 28 -7.97 5.25 -9.47
N PHE A 29 -6.84 5.82 -9.93
CA PHE A 29 -6.34 5.59 -11.30
C PHE A 29 -5.89 4.14 -11.56
N LEU A 30 -5.78 3.30 -10.53
CA LEU A 30 -5.49 1.87 -10.61
C LEU A 30 -6.75 0.99 -10.49
N ASP A 31 -7.93 1.60 -10.29
CA ASP A 31 -9.19 0.87 -10.14
C ASP A 31 -9.52 0.06 -11.40
N GLY A 32 -10.01 -1.16 -11.20
CA GLY A 32 -10.32 -2.11 -12.28
C GLY A 32 -9.10 -2.73 -12.95
N ARG A 33 -7.89 -2.19 -12.74
CA ARG A 33 -6.64 -2.75 -13.25
C ARG A 33 -5.90 -3.60 -12.22
N CYS A 34 -5.85 -3.12 -10.99
CA CYS A 34 -5.16 -3.80 -9.90
C CYS A 34 -6.14 -4.41 -8.92
N ALA A 35 -5.76 -5.53 -8.31
CA ALA A 35 -6.50 -6.16 -7.23
C ALA A 35 -5.58 -6.46 -6.03
N PRO A 36 -6.10 -6.50 -4.79
CA PRO A 36 -5.32 -6.95 -3.63
C PRO A 36 -4.76 -8.37 -3.84
N TYR A 37 -3.53 -8.60 -3.39
CA TYR A 37 -2.86 -9.90 -3.51
C TYR A 37 -2.36 -10.47 -2.18
N LEU A 38 -2.19 -9.64 -1.14
CA LEU A 38 -1.97 -10.09 0.24
C LEU A 38 -3.28 -10.11 1.05
N ARG A 39 -3.32 -10.99 2.04
CA ARG A 39 -4.36 -11.01 3.06
C ARG A 39 -4.09 -9.92 4.09
N THR A 40 -5.13 -9.19 4.51
CA THR A 40 -5.06 -8.10 5.49
C THR A 40 -5.94 -8.35 6.73
N SER A 41 -6.39 -9.59 6.90
CA SER A 41 -7.23 -10.05 8.00
C SER A 41 -6.86 -11.47 8.44
N PHE A 42 -7.13 -11.81 9.69
CA PHE A 42 -6.92 -13.14 10.23
C PHE A 42 -7.91 -14.18 9.67
N ALA A 43 -7.68 -15.46 9.96
CA ALA A 43 -8.54 -16.58 9.57
C ALA A 43 -10.02 -16.36 9.94
N ASN A 44 -10.28 -15.70 11.07
CA ASN A 44 -11.60 -15.36 11.58
C ASN A 44 -12.22 -14.09 10.97
N GLY A 45 -11.56 -13.46 9.98
CA GLY A 45 -12.02 -12.25 9.31
C GLY A 45 -11.66 -10.93 10.01
N GLN A 46 -11.07 -10.97 11.21
CA GLN A 46 -10.63 -9.77 11.93
C GLN A 46 -9.49 -9.07 11.17
N PRO A 47 -9.58 -7.77 10.84
CA PRO A 47 -8.48 -7.05 10.19
C PRO A 47 -7.23 -6.95 11.06
N PHE A 48 -6.04 -6.84 10.43
CA PHE A 48 -4.78 -6.68 11.16
C PHE A 48 -4.63 -5.31 11.83
N TYR A 49 -5.11 -4.25 11.18
CA TYR A 49 -5.02 -2.87 11.64
C TYR A 49 -3.60 -2.41 12.04
N ASP A 50 -2.57 -2.91 11.35
CA ASP A 50 -1.16 -2.67 11.68
C ASP A 50 -0.44 -1.75 10.67
N GLY A 51 -1.15 -1.25 9.65
CA GLY A 51 -0.56 -0.44 8.58
C GLY A 51 0.33 -1.23 7.61
N ASN A 52 0.39 -2.56 7.73
CA ASN A 52 1.28 -3.42 6.95
C ASN A 52 0.54 -4.60 6.27
N PRO A 53 0.03 -4.42 5.04
CA PRO A 53 0.03 -3.18 4.26
C PRO A 53 -1.21 -2.31 4.48
N ILE A 54 -1.07 -0.98 4.34
CA ILE A 54 -2.21 -0.06 4.22
C ILE A 54 -2.77 -0.04 2.79
N VAL A 55 -1.90 -0.24 1.79
CA VAL A 55 -2.23 -0.41 0.37
C VAL A 55 -1.55 -1.67 -0.13
N ASN A 56 -2.28 -2.53 -0.85
CA ASN A 56 -1.72 -3.70 -1.51
C ASN A 56 -2.47 -3.92 -2.82
N LEU A 57 -1.73 -3.89 -3.93
CA LEU A 57 -2.25 -3.85 -5.29
C LEU A 57 -1.37 -4.72 -6.20
N ALA A 58 -1.97 -5.53 -7.07
CA ALA A 58 -1.27 -6.29 -8.09
C ALA A 58 -1.97 -6.18 -9.45
N ASP A 59 -1.16 -5.88 -10.47
CA ASP A 59 -1.47 -6.08 -11.89
C ASP A 59 -0.87 -7.44 -12.30
N ARG A 60 -1.71 -8.47 -12.26
CA ARG A 60 -1.29 -9.85 -12.54
C ARG A 60 -0.90 -10.05 -13.99
N HIS A 61 -1.51 -9.29 -14.91
CA HIS A 61 -1.20 -9.36 -16.33
C HIS A 61 0.20 -8.79 -16.62
N ALA A 62 0.56 -7.70 -15.95
CA ALA A 62 1.88 -7.09 -16.10
C ALA A 62 2.97 -7.72 -15.22
N GLY A 63 2.64 -8.67 -14.33
CA GLY A 63 3.60 -9.23 -13.37
C GLY A 63 4.14 -8.18 -12.39
N LYS A 64 3.33 -7.20 -12.02
CA LYS A 64 3.71 -6.08 -11.14
C LYS A 64 2.80 -6.03 -9.92
N ALA A 65 3.39 -5.88 -8.75
CA ALA A 65 2.68 -5.60 -7.51
C ALA A 65 3.25 -4.36 -6.83
N ALA A 66 2.48 -3.78 -5.92
CA ALA A 66 2.96 -2.76 -5.02
C ALA A 66 2.25 -2.83 -3.67
N ARG A 67 2.95 -2.42 -2.62
CA ARG A 67 2.35 -2.16 -1.31
C ARG A 67 2.91 -0.92 -0.65
N ILE A 68 2.07 -0.28 0.17
CA ILE A 68 2.47 0.77 1.09
C ILE A 68 2.40 0.21 2.51
N VAL A 69 3.49 0.35 3.25
CA VAL A 69 3.55 0.14 4.69
C VAL A 69 3.51 1.51 5.36
N GLN A 70 2.46 1.75 6.14
CA GLN A 70 2.26 2.99 6.87
C GLN A 70 2.87 2.87 8.26
N HIS A 71 3.93 3.60 8.55
CA HIS A 71 4.49 3.68 9.88
C HIS A 71 3.78 4.74 10.73
N CYS A 72 3.66 4.47 12.04
CA CYS A 72 3.22 5.42 13.03
C CYS A 72 4.27 6.53 13.22
N PRO A 73 3.91 7.80 13.00
CA PRO A 73 4.87 8.91 13.15
C PRO A 73 5.31 9.13 14.60
N ARG A 74 4.52 8.69 15.59
CA ARG A 74 4.90 8.77 17.02
C ARG A 74 6.09 7.86 17.35
N GLU A 75 6.24 6.76 16.62
CA GLU A 75 7.31 5.78 16.80
C GLU A 75 8.51 6.05 15.88
N HIS A 76 8.25 6.50 14.65
CA HIS A 76 9.25 6.54 13.58
C HIS A 76 9.65 7.96 13.12
N GLY A 77 8.94 9.01 13.54
CA GLY A 77 9.18 10.37 13.05
C GLY A 77 8.90 10.49 11.54
N HIS A 78 9.67 11.31 10.82
CA HIS A 78 9.58 11.38 9.36
C HIS A 78 10.33 10.21 8.72
N GLY A 79 9.66 9.47 7.84
CA GLY A 79 10.27 8.36 7.11
C GLY A 79 9.71 8.21 5.71
N TYR A 80 10.61 7.89 4.77
CA TYR A 80 10.26 7.43 3.43
C TYR A 80 11.39 6.55 2.90
N THR A 81 11.07 5.31 2.52
CA THR A 81 11.97 4.45 1.76
C THR A 81 11.16 3.65 0.74
N SER A 82 11.74 3.36 -0.41
CA SER A 82 11.14 2.50 -1.42
C SER A 82 12.17 1.59 -2.06
N PHE A 83 11.76 0.36 -2.34
CA PHE A 83 12.62 -0.67 -2.93
C PHE A 83 11.78 -1.68 -3.70
N GLU A 84 12.47 -2.51 -4.49
CA GLU A 84 11.85 -3.54 -5.33
C GLU A 84 12.32 -4.92 -4.90
N GLN A 85 11.42 -5.91 -4.97
CA GLN A 85 11.78 -7.31 -4.73
C GLN A 85 11.11 -8.23 -5.76
N ALA A 86 11.70 -9.39 -5.98
CA ALA A 86 11.07 -10.47 -6.73
C ALA A 86 10.05 -11.18 -5.83
N ILE A 87 8.88 -11.48 -6.37
CA ILE A 87 7.81 -12.22 -5.69
C ILE A 87 7.18 -13.22 -6.66
N GLU A 88 6.27 -14.03 -6.14
CA GLU A 88 5.36 -14.82 -6.95
C GLU A 88 3.91 -14.36 -6.71
N LEU A 89 3.15 -14.24 -7.79
CA LEU A 89 1.73 -13.94 -7.75
C LEU A 89 0.94 -15.16 -8.19
N ALA A 90 -0.04 -15.57 -7.39
CA ALA A 90 -1.04 -16.54 -7.82
C ALA A 90 -1.84 -15.94 -9.00
N GLY A 91 -1.95 -16.68 -10.09
CA GLY A 91 -2.88 -16.40 -11.17
C GLY A 91 -4.25 -17.02 -10.92
N ASP A 92 -5.19 -16.72 -11.80
CA ASP A 92 -6.58 -17.17 -11.68
C ASP A 92 -6.74 -18.70 -11.80
N ASP A 93 -5.75 -19.36 -12.39
CA ASP A 93 -5.63 -20.82 -12.51
C ASP A 93 -4.95 -21.48 -11.30
N GLY A 94 -4.68 -20.71 -10.23
CA GLY A 94 -3.97 -21.18 -9.04
C GLY A 94 -2.46 -21.36 -9.25
N GLN A 95 -1.91 -21.10 -10.44
CA GLN A 95 -0.49 -21.20 -10.69
C GLN A 95 0.23 -19.92 -10.26
N HIS A 96 1.34 -20.10 -9.56
CA HIS A 96 2.21 -19.01 -9.15
C HIS A 96 3.11 -18.60 -10.32
N ARG A 97 3.16 -17.30 -10.60
CA ARG A 97 3.97 -16.72 -11.68
C ARG A 97 4.96 -15.70 -11.13
N PRO A 98 6.19 -15.62 -11.67
CA PRO A 98 7.15 -14.60 -11.28
C PRO A 98 6.60 -13.19 -11.49
N ALA A 99 6.85 -12.32 -10.52
CA ALA A 99 6.46 -10.92 -10.56
C ALA A 99 7.47 -10.06 -9.80
N ARG A 100 7.34 -8.74 -9.95
CA ARG A 100 8.13 -7.77 -9.17
C ARG A 100 7.20 -6.94 -8.30
N GLU A 101 7.62 -6.68 -7.08
CA GLU A 101 6.89 -5.82 -6.15
C GLU A 101 7.66 -4.52 -5.90
N LYS A 102 6.96 -3.38 -5.95
CA LYS A 102 7.40 -2.13 -5.35
C LYS A 102 6.89 -2.02 -3.91
N ILE A 103 7.79 -1.90 -2.94
CA ILE A 103 7.43 -1.64 -1.54
C ILE A 103 7.77 -0.18 -1.22
N ILE A 104 6.81 0.54 -0.64
CA ILE A 104 7.01 1.89 -0.12
C ILE A 104 6.72 1.84 1.38
N VAL A 105 7.67 2.25 2.20
CA VAL A 105 7.50 2.40 3.65
C VAL A 105 7.56 3.89 3.96
N LEU A 106 6.51 4.44 4.56
CA LEU A 106 6.44 5.87 4.82
C LEU A 106 5.70 6.20 6.11
N THR A 107 5.96 7.40 6.64
CA THR A 107 5.05 8.13 7.51
C THR A 107 4.29 9.16 6.68
N LEU A 108 3.00 9.31 6.90
CA LEU A 108 2.15 10.05 5.95
C LEU A 108 2.19 11.55 6.21
N THR A 109 2.65 12.29 5.23
CA THR A 109 2.52 13.75 5.09
C THR A 109 1.98 14.02 3.69
N GLN A 110 1.66 15.28 3.36
CA GLN A 110 1.30 15.59 1.98
C GLN A 110 2.43 15.24 0.99
N ASP A 111 3.68 15.53 1.35
CA ASP A 111 4.84 15.31 0.49
C ASP A 111 5.10 13.81 0.26
N THR A 112 5.04 13.00 1.32
CA THR A 112 5.24 11.54 1.17
C THR A 112 4.09 10.89 0.41
N ALA A 113 2.87 11.40 0.55
CA ALA A 113 1.73 10.96 -0.24
C ALA A 113 1.91 11.24 -1.74
N GLN A 114 2.32 12.47 -2.09
CA GLN A 114 2.58 12.86 -3.47
C GLN A 114 3.71 12.03 -4.09
N ARG A 115 4.80 11.82 -3.33
CA ARG A 115 5.94 11.02 -3.78
C ARG A 115 5.53 9.56 -4.03
N ALA A 116 4.82 8.94 -3.09
CA ALA A 116 4.36 7.56 -3.24
C ALA A 116 3.41 7.39 -4.43
N GLU A 117 2.47 8.32 -4.61
CA GLU A 117 1.56 8.31 -5.76
C GLU A 117 2.34 8.40 -7.09
N ALA A 118 3.30 9.31 -7.19
CA ALA A 118 4.14 9.45 -8.38
C ALA A 118 4.95 8.18 -8.67
N GLU A 119 5.55 7.58 -7.63
CA GLU A 119 6.28 6.32 -7.77
C GLU A 119 5.37 5.17 -8.23
N LEU A 120 4.15 5.06 -7.70
CA LEU A 120 3.19 4.05 -8.12
C LEU A 120 2.66 4.28 -9.53
N ARG A 121 2.44 5.54 -9.94
CA ARG A 121 2.10 5.89 -11.33
C ARG A 121 3.18 5.44 -12.30
N ALA A 122 4.45 5.75 -11.99
CA ALA A 122 5.57 5.32 -12.81
C ALA A 122 5.73 3.79 -12.82
N TRP A 123 5.55 3.15 -11.66
CA TRP A 123 5.66 1.70 -11.52
C TRP A 123 4.65 0.94 -12.39
N PHE A 124 3.39 1.36 -12.33
CA PHE A 124 2.31 0.74 -13.11
C PHE A 124 2.19 1.32 -14.53
N ALA A 125 3.04 2.25 -14.96
CA ALA A 125 3.02 2.67 -16.36
C ALA A 125 3.22 1.44 -17.29
N PRO A 126 2.52 1.39 -18.44
CA PRO A 126 2.84 0.44 -19.50
C PRO A 126 4.31 0.53 -19.87
N ALA A 127 4.91 -0.62 -20.21
CA ALA A 127 6.28 -0.68 -20.71
C ALA A 127 6.38 -0.15 -22.14
#